data_AF-A0A355ACA8-F1
#
_entry.id   AF-A0A355ACA8-F1
#
_cell.length_a   1.000
_cell.length_b   1.000
_cell.length_c   1.000
_cell.angle_alpha   90.00
_cell.angle_beta   90.00
_cell.angle_gamma   90.00
#
_symmetry.space_group_name_H-M   'P 1'
#
loop_
_entity.id
_entity.type
_entity.pdbx_description
1 polymer ?
#
loop_
_entity_poly.entity_id
_entity_poly.type
_entity_poly.pdbx_seq_one_letter_code
_entity_poly.pdbx_strand_id
1 'polypeptide(L)'
;DWLKTQFLQELSAKFLELFNLKVESLKKIDILIFLDVRKDMNSVNKNYEEQLVAFILKSLNNDLQVAIKHHPRDSQKDLSLPIDVLSIERSLPAELILNILAKNIMLVGDFSTVFMDVKLMRPSINCQVVQTNPADTSFNQLFEDNDINVRKSYLDILIPVKKIK
;
A
#
# COMPACT_ATOMS: atom_id res chain seq x y z
N ASP A 1 -9.83 20.82 5.07
CA ASP A 1 -8.95 19.69 4.69
C ASP A 1 -8.42 19.97 3.29
N TRP A 2 -7.20 20.49 3.19
CA TRP A 2 -6.65 21.05 1.94
C TRP A 2 -6.51 19.98 0.84
N LEU A 3 -6.35 18.72 1.22
CA LEU A 3 -6.31 17.55 0.34
C LEU A 3 -7.64 17.23 -0.35
N LYS A 4 -8.74 17.77 0.18
CA LYS A 4 -10.09 17.61 -0.39
C LYS A 4 -10.51 18.78 -1.27
N THR A 5 -9.59 19.68 -1.60
CA THR A 5 -9.88 20.77 -2.53
C THR A 5 -10.27 20.21 -3.89
N GLN A 6 -11.23 20.85 -4.54
CA GLN A 6 -11.67 20.48 -5.89
C GLN A 6 -10.50 20.41 -6.86
N PHE A 7 -9.57 21.38 -6.76
CA PHE A 7 -8.34 21.40 -7.56
C PHE A 7 -7.51 20.11 -7.45
N LEU A 8 -7.24 19.63 -6.23
CA LEU A 8 -6.45 18.41 -6.05
C LEU A 8 -7.18 17.16 -6.53
N GLN A 9 -8.52 17.11 -6.39
CA GLN A 9 -9.31 16.00 -6.92
C GLN A 9 -9.29 15.96 -8.44
N GLU A 10 -9.48 17.10 -9.10
CA GLU A 10 -9.42 17.23 -10.56
C GLU A 10 -8.02 16.94 -11.09
N LEU A 11 -6.98 17.44 -10.43
CA LEU A 11 -5.60 17.15 -10.78
C LEU A 11 -5.31 15.65 -10.66
N SER A 12 -5.68 15.04 -9.55
CA SER A 12 -5.48 13.60 -9.33
C SER A 12 -6.21 12.78 -10.40
N ALA A 13 -7.45 13.13 -10.74
CA ALA A 13 -8.21 12.47 -11.80
C ALA A 13 -7.49 12.54 -13.16
N LYS A 14 -6.99 13.72 -13.56
CA LYS A 14 -6.22 13.89 -14.80
C LYS A 14 -4.94 13.04 -14.82
N PHE A 15 -4.24 12.94 -13.69
CA PHE A 15 -3.07 12.06 -13.61
C PHE A 15 -3.47 10.60 -13.79
N LEU A 16 -4.54 10.13 -13.13
CA LEU A 16 -5.00 8.76 -13.31
C LEU A 16 -5.34 8.42 -14.77
N GLU A 17 -5.96 9.35 -15.49
CA GLU A 17 -6.25 9.20 -16.92
C GLU A 17 -4.97 8.96 -17.75
N LEU A 18 -3.88 9.68 -17.47
CA LEU A 18 -2.58 9.48 -18.13
C LEU A 18 -2.02 8.07 -17.90
N PHE A 19 -2.38 7.42 -16.78
CA PHE A 19 -1.98 6.06 -16.44
C PHE A 19 -3.06 5.00 -16.74
N ASN A 20 -4.11 5.34 -17.49
CA ASN A 20 -5.24 4.47 -17.79
C ASN A 20 -5.93 3.87 -16.54
N LEU A 21 -5.86 4.58 -15.41
CA LEU A 21 -6.49 4.19 -14.16
C LEU A 21 -7.81 4.93 -13.97
N LYS A 22 -8.85 4.20 -13.58
CA LYS A 22 -10.17 4.78 -13.27
C LYS A 22 -10.28 5.09 -11.79
N VAL A 23 -10.81 6.26 -11.47
CA VAL A 23 -11.11 6.69 -10.08
C VAL A 23 -11.96 5.65 -9.35
N GLU A 24 -12.92 5.05 -10.04
CA GLU A 24 -13.84 4.04 -9.50
C GLU A 24 -13.12 2.77 -9.10
N SER A 25 -12.06 2.40 -9.81
CA SER A 25 -11.23 1.23 -9.46
C SER A 25 -10.52 1.48 -8.14
N LEU A 26 -9.97 2.68 -7.94
CA LEU A 26 -9.27 3.02 -6.70
C LEU A 26 -10.20 3.12 -5.48
N LYS A 27 -11.43 3.61 -5.68
CA LYS A 27 -12.44 3.72 -4.61
C LYS A 27 -12.96 2.36 -4.11
N LYS A 28 -12.80 1.30 -4.90
CA LYS A 28 -13.21 -0.06 -4.53
C LYS A 28 -12.14 -0.82 -3.75
N ILE A 29 -10.91 -0.32 -3.71
CA ILE A 29 -9.79 -1.00 -3.04
C ILE A 29 -10.04 -1.04 -1.52
N ASP A 30 -9.93 -2.23 -0.96
CA ASP A 30 -9.93 -2.47 0.49
C ASP A 30 -8.51 -2.44 1.05
N ILE A 31 -7.52 -2.93 0.28
CA ILE A 31 -6.10 -2.99 0.65
C ILE A 31 -5.21 -2.45 -0.47
N LEU A 32 -4.40 -1.43 -0.18
CA LEU A 32 -3.34 -0.98 -1.07
C LEU A 32 -1.97 -1.30 -0.47
N ILE A 33 -1.16 -2.04 -1.23
CA ILE A 33 0.18 -2.47 -0.84
C ILE A 33 1.23 -1.58 -1.51
N PHE A 34 2.05 -0.86 -0.75
CA PHE A 34 3.24 -0.18 -1.24
C PHE A 34 4.45 -1.11 -1.15
N LEU A 35 5.10 -1.37 -2.28
CA LEU A 35 6.34 -2.13 -2.31
C LEU A 35 7.53 -1.16 -2.32
N ASP A 36 8.61 -1.56 -1.67
CA ASP A 36 9.93 -0.94 -1.85
C ASP A 36 10.71 -1.67 -2.97
N VAL A 37 12.00 -1.37 -3.11
CA VAL A 37 12.89 -2.04 -4.05
C VAL A 37 13.02 -3.52 -3.67
N ARG A 38 12.33 -4.40 -4.42
CA ARG A 38 12.26 -5.83 -4.13
C ARG A 38 13.61 -6.53 -4.05
N LYS A 39 14.62 -6.07 -4.79
CA LYS A 39 15.99 -6.61 -4.69
C LYS A 39 16.54 -6.47 -3.26
N ASP A 40 16.33 -5.31 -2.66
CA ASP A 40 16.81 -5.02 -1.31
C ASP A 40 16.02 -5.87 -0.32
N MET A 41 14.71 -5.99 -0.52
CA MET A 41 13.82 -6.83 0.27
C MET A 41 14.19 -8.32 0.26
N ASN A 42 14.44 -8.88 -0.92
CA ASN A 42 14.84 -10.26 -1.08
C ASN A 42 16.24 -10.55 -0.49
N SER A 43 17.09 -9.53 -0.34
CA SER A 43 18.42 -9.69 0.27
C SER A 43 18.36 -9.89 1.79
N VAL A 44 17.34 -9.33 2.44
CA VAL A 44 17.14 -9.40 3.90
C VAL A 44 16.16 -10.51 4.31
N ASN A 45 15.19 -10.83 3.45
CA ASN A 45 14.22 -11.91 3.66
C ASN A 45 14.04 -12.73 2.38
N LYS A 46 14.60 -13.94 2.36
CA LYS A 46 14.52 -14.85 1.20
C LYS A 46 13.09 -15.30 0.86
N ASN A 47 12.18 -15.25 1.82
CA ASN A 47 10.80 -15.67 1.65
C ASN A 47 9.86 -14.47 1.42
N TYR A 48 10.41 -13.28 1.15
CA TYR A 48 9.66 -12.03 1.04
C TYR A 48 8.52 -12.12 0.01
N GLU A 49 8.82 -12.50 -1.23
CA GLU A 49 7.81 -12.55 -2.29
C GLU A 49 6.75 -13.63 -2.03
N GLU A 50 7.15 -14.78 -1.48
CA GLU A 50 6.23 -15.85 -1.09
C GLU A 50 5.24 -15.38 -0.01
N GLN A 51 5.73 -14.65 0.99
CA GLN A 51 4.91 -14.09 2.06
C GLN A 51 3.95 -13.01 1.55
N LEU A 52 4.44 -12.13 0.66
CA LEU A 52 3.61 -11.11 0.00
C LEU A 52 2.50 -11.74 -0.82
N VAL A 53 2.82 -12.73 -1.67
CA VAL A 53 1.83 -13.47 -2.47
C VAL A 53 0.83 -14.20 -1.58
N ALA A 54 1.29 -14.87 -0.53
CA ALA A 54 0.41 -15.54 0.43
C ALA A 54 -0.56 -14.55 1.12
N PHE A 55 -0.09 -13.37 1.48
CA PHE A 55 -0.94 -12.30 2.04
C PHE A 55 -1.99 -11.80 1.04
N ILE A 56 -1.59 -11.59 -0.22
CA ILE A 56 -2.50 -11.20 -1.30
C ILE A 56 -3.59 -12.25 -1.49
N LEU A 57 -3.20 -13.53 -1.64
CA LEU A 57 -4.15 -14.63 -1.83
C LEU A 57 -5.10 -14.76 -0.64
N LYS A 58 -4.59 -14.65 0.60
CA LYS A 58 -5.41 -14.65 1.81
C LYS A 58 -6.41 -13.49 1.79
N SER A 59 -6.00 -12.30 1.35
CA SER A 59 -6.88 -11.13 1.26
C SER A 59 -7.97 -11.30 0.22
N LEU A 60 -7.63 -11.79 -0.97
CA LEU A 60 -8.58 -12.11 -2.03
C LEU A 60 -9.59 -13.18 -1.59
N ASN A 61 -9.15 -14.22 -0.87
CA ASN A 61 -10.01 -15.24 -0.30
C ASN A 61 -10.98 -14.72 0.80
N ASN A 62 -10.77 -13.50 1.29
CA ASN A 62 -11.68 -12.79 2.20
C ASN A 62 -12.55 -11.75 1.45
N ASP A 63 -12.70 -11.91 0.13
CA ASP A 63 -13.45 -11.02 -0.76
C ASP A 63 -12.98 -9.56 -0.74
N LEU A 64 -11.71 -9.32 -0.44
CA LEU A 64 -11.13 -7.98 -0.40
C LEU A 64 -10.54 -7.60 -1.77
N GLN A 65 -10.75 -6.37 -2.18
CA GLN A 65 -10.13 -5.80 -3.37
C GLN A 65 -8.72 -5.32 -3.04
N VAL A 66 -7.72 -5.91 -3.69
CA VAL A 66 -6.30 -5.64 -3.43
C VAL A 66 -5.69 -4.88 -4.60
N ALA A 67 -4.87 -3.88 -4.28
CA ALA A 67 -4.01 -3.20 -5.24
C ALA A 67 -2.56 -3.18 -4.77
N ILE A 68 -1.63 -3.11 -5.72
CA ILE A 68 -0.19 -3.02 -5.46
C ILE A 68 0.36 -1.80 -6.16
N LYS A 69 1.12 -0.99 -5.43
CA LYS A 69 1.89 0.13 -5.94
C LYS A 69 3.37 -0.22 -5.94
N HIS A 70 3.97 -0.25 -7.13
CA HIS A 70 5.39 -0.52 -7.31
C HIS A 70 6.27 0.69 -7.00
N HIS A 71 7.49 0.44 -6.51
CA HIS A 71 8.51 1.46 -6.27
C HIS A 71 9.10 1.98 -7.60
N PRO A 72 9.27 3.30 -7.81
CA PRO A 72 9.81 3.87 -9.06
C PRO A 72 11.16 3.29 -9.51
N ARG A 73 12.03 3.00 -8.54
CA ARG A 73 13.37 2.43 -8.73
C ARG A 73 13.40 0.91 -8.88
N ASP A 74 12.30 0.21 -8.60
CA ASP A 74 12.30 -1.24 -8.76
C ASP A 74 12.33 -1.58 -10.25
N SER A 75 13.33 -2.35 -10.67
CA SER A 75 13.54 -2.78 -12.06
C SER A 75 13.29 -4.29 -12.24
N GLN A 76 12.90 -4.98 -11.18
CA GLN A 76 12.60 -6.41 -11.24
C GLN A 76 11.36 -6.68 -12.12
N LYS A 77 11.32 -7.87 -12.72
CA LYS A 77 10.14 -8.35 -13.45
C LYS A 77 8.92 -8.31 -12.53
N ASP A 78 7.77 -7.90 -13.04
CA ASP A 78 6.55 -7.85 -12.24
C ASP A 78 6.27 -9.20 -11.56
N LEU A 79 5.81 -9.14 -10.31
CA LEU A 79 5.32 -10.31 -9.60
C LEU A 79 4.22 -10.97 -10.45
N SER A 80 4.19 -12.30 -10.49
CA SER A 80 3.08 -13.04 -11.07
C SER A 80 1.87 -12.93 -10.13
N LEU A 81 1.12 -11.84 -10.27
CA LEU A 81 -0.05 -11.56 -9.46
C LEU A 81 -1.30 -12.25 -10.02
N PRO A 82 -2.27 -12.63 -9.18
CA PRO A 82 -3.61 -13.00 -9.64
C PRO A 82 -4.23 -11.88 -10.49
N ILE A 83 -5.07 -12.25 -11.47
CA ILE A 83 -5.69 -11.30 -12.41
C ILE A 83 -6.57 -10.24 -11.71
N ASP A 84 -7.07 -10.56 -10.52
CA ASP A 84 -7.97 -9.70 -9.74
C ASP A 84 -7.23 -8.64 -8.91
N VAL A 85 -5.89 -8.61 -8.95
CA VAL A 85 -5.08 -7.59 -8.26
C VAL A 85 -4.85 -6.40 -9.18
N LEU A 86 -5.23 -5.20 -8.72
CA LEU A 86 -4.94 -3.98 -9.45
C LEU A 86 -3.46 -3.61 -9.31
N SER A 87 -2.70 -3.72 -10.39
CA SER A 87 -1.31 -3.23 -10.45
C SER A 87 -1.29 -1.74 -10.78
N ILE A 88 -0.66 -0.93 -9.91
CA ILE A 88 -0.49 0.50 -10.09
C ILE A 88 0.96 0.78 -10.49
N GLU A 89 1.10 1.38 -11.67
CA GLU A 89 2.36 1.77 -12.30
C GLU A 89 3.31 2.50 -11.34
N ARG A 90 4.60 2.18 -11.44
CA ARG A 90 5.66 2.72 -10.56
C ARG A 90 5.80 4.24 -10.68
N SER A 91 5.52 4.79 -11.84
CA SER A 91 5.63 6.20 -12.21
C SER A 91 4.50 7.09 -11.69
N LEU A 92 3.37 6.53 -11.24
CA LEU A 92 2.32 7.31 -10.61
C LEU A 92 2.74 7.69 -9.17
N PRO A 93 2.75 8.97 -8.78
CA PRO A 93 3.05 9.37 -7.40
C PRO A 93 2.01 8.84 -6.40
N ALA A 94 2.47 8.45 -5.20
CA ALA A 94 1.61 7.88 -4.16
C ALA A 94 0.57 8.90 -3.66
N GLU A 95 0.98 10.15 -3.50
CA GLU A 95 0.21 11.27 -2.98
C GLU A 95 -1.06 11.54 -3.80
N LEU A 96 -0.98 11.34 -5.12
CA LEU A 96 -2.12 11.51 -6.03
C LEU A 96 -3.16 10.40 -5.89
N ILE A 97 -2.72 9.19 -5.51
CA ILE A 97 -3.61 8.06 -5.26
C ILE A 97 -4.33 8.27 -3.93
N LEU A 98 -3.60 8.70 -2.89
CA LEU A 98 -4.09 8.80 -1.51
C LEU A 98 -5.35 9.66 -1.38
N ASN A 99 -5.51 10.70 -2.20
CA ASN A 99 -6.70 11.57 -2.18
C ASN A 99 -7.98 10.88 -2.70
N ILE A 100 -7.83 9.80 -3.46
CA ILE A 100 -8.94 9.14 -4.15
C ILE A 100 -9.44 7.90 -3.40
N LEU A 101 -8.56 7.25 -2.61
CA LEU A 101 -8.85 6.01 -1.90
C LEU A 101 -10.03 6.16 -0.93
N ALA A 102 -10.74 5.06 -0.70
CA ALA A 102 -11.83 4.99 0.28
C ALA A 102 -11.36 5.37 1.70
N LYS A 103 -12.29 5.81 2.56
CA LYS A 103 -11.96 6.21 3.94
C LYS A 103 -11.51 5.03 4.81
N ASN A 104 -12.07 3.85 4.56
CA ASN A 104 -11.88 2.61 5.32
C ASN A 104 -10.81 1.69 4.71
N ILE A 105 -9.99 2.20 3.79
CA ILE A 105 -8.90 1.44 3.20
C ILE A 105 -7.84 1.08 4.26
N MET A 106 -7.23 -0.09 4.11
CA MET A 106 -6.00 -0.44 4.81
C MET A 106 -4.80 -0.23 3.87
N LEU A 107 -3.80 0.49 4.35
CA LEU A 107 -2.52 0.60 3.66
C LEU A 107 -1.51 -0.34 4.29
N VAL A 108 -0.86 -1.12 3.43
CA VAL A 108 0.13 -2.12 3.79
C VAL A 108 1.40 -1.85 3.02
N GLY A 109 2.57 -2.20 3.52
CA GLY A 109 3.76 -2.20 2.68
C GLY A 109 5.05 -2.45 3.43
N ASP A 110 6.13 -2.34 2.67
CA ASP A 110 7.47 -2.34 3.22
C ASP A 110 7.71 -1.08 4.07
N PHE A 111 8.53 -1.22 5.10
CA PHE A 111 8.93 -0.11 5.95
C PHE A 111 9.52 1.04 5.11
N SER A 112 8.79 2.15 5.01
CA SER A 112 9.18 3.29 4.19
C SER A 112 8.56 4.60 4.70
N THR A 113 9.18 5.73 4.37
CA THR A 113 8.70 7.07 4.77
C THR A 113 7.35 7.43 4.17
N VAL A 114 6.93 6.76 3.09
CA VAL A 114 5.59 6.95 2.47
C VAL A 114 4.47 6.82 3.51
N PHE A 115 4.62 5.96 4.51
CA PHE A 115 3.61 5.80 5.57
C PHE A 115 3.53 6.99 6.51
N MET A 116 4.61 7.75 6.69
CA MET A 116 4.55 9.03 7.40
C MET A 116 3.82 10.09 6.57
N ASP A 117 4.05 10.11 5.26
CA ASP A 117 3.32 11.01 4.34
C ASP A 117 1.82 10.67 4.33
N VAL A 118 1.48 9.38 4.35
CA VAL A 118 0.10 8.92 4.54
C VAL A 118 -0.48 9.48 5.83
N LYS A 119 0.22 9.37 6.96
CA LYS A 119 -0.33 9.84 8.25
C LYS A 119 -0.45 11.35 8.30
N LEU A 120 0.47 12.09 7.68
CA LEU A 120 0.36 13.53 7.52
C LEU A 120 -0.88 13.93 6.70
N MET A 121 -1.15 13.21 5.62
CA MET A 121 -2.25 13.53 4.70
C MET A 121 -3.61 12.96 5.15
N ARG A 122 -3.61 11.76 5.72
CA ARG A 122 -4.79 10.96 6.06
C ARG A 122 -4.59 10.26 7.41
N PRO A 123 -4.54 11.03 8.51
CA PRO A 123 -4.16 10.52 9.84
C PRO A 123 -5.03 9.36 10.33
N SER A 124 -6.30 9.30 9.89
CA SER A 124 -7.24 8.25 10.30
C SER A 124 -7.14 6.93 9.51
N ILE A 125 -6.27 6.83 8.50
CA ILE A 125 -6.10 5.58 7.75
C ILE A 125 -5.39 4.54 8.63
N ASN A 126 -5.82 3.28 8.51
CA ASN A 126 -5.11 2.14 9.08
C ASN A 126 -3.87 1.80 8.25
N CYS A 127 -2.71 1.80 8.88
CA CYS A 127 -1.43 1.47 8.26
C CYS A 127 -0.78 0.29 8.98
N GLN A 128 -0.27 -0.66 8.21
CA GLN A 128 0.60 -1.72 8.72
C GLN A 128 1.84 -1.83 7.82
N VAL A 129 3.02 -1.81 8.41
CA VAL A 129 4.29 -1.94 7.68
C VAL A 129 5.00 -3.22 8.05
N VAL A 130 5.72 -3.81 7.10
CA VAL A 130 6.55 -4.99 7.34
C VAL A 130 7.99 -4.53 7.54
N GLN A 131 8.55 -4.84 8.71
CA GLN A 131 9.93 -4.58 9.06
C GLN A 131 10.84 -5.36 8.12
N THR A 132 11.66 -4.63 7.39
CA THR A 132 12.53 -5.19 6.35
C THR A 132 13.88 -5.57 6.95
N ASN A 133 14.35 -4.79 7.94
CA ASN A 133 15.55 -5.05 8.72
C ASN A 133 15.23 -5.02 10.23
N PRO A 134 15.07 -6.18 10.89
CA PRO A 134 14.80 -6.23 12.33
C PRO A 134 15.89 -5.62 13.21
N ALA A 135 17.11 -5.47 12.68
CA ALA A 135 18.23 -4.86 13.41
C ALA A 135 18.16 -3.33 13.41
N ASP A 136 17.40 -2.71 12.51
CA ASP A 136 17.17 -1.26 12.49
C ASP A 136 15.78 -0.95 13.03
N THR A 137 15.74 -0.53 14.29
CA THR A 137 14.49 -0.14 14.99
C THR A 137 14.35 1.37 15.15
N SER A 138 15.22 2.15 14.49
CA SER A 138 15.39 3.59 14.75
C SER A 138 14.11 4.39 14.56
N PHE A 139 13.21 3.91 13.68
CA PHE A 139 11.95 4.57 13.35
C PHE A 139 10.71 3.82 13.88
N ASN A 140 10.86 2.68 14.56
CA ASN A 140 9.70 1.89 15.01
C ASN A 140 8.84 2.69 15.98
N GLN A 141 9.46 3.35 16.97
CA GLN A 141 8.74 4.18 17.94
C GLN A 141 8.00 5.32 17.23
N LEU A 142 8.62 5.99 16.26
CA LEU A 142 7.97 7.04 15.49
C LEU A 142 6.75 6.53 14.74
N PHE A 143 6.83 5.34 14.15
CA PHE A 143 5.72 4.73 13.43
C PHE A 143 4.58 4.35 14.38
N GLU A 144 4.91 3.73 15.51
CA GLU A 144 3.94 3.36 16.54
C GLU A 144 3.25 4.59 17.14
N ASP A 145 4.00 5.66 17.45
CA ASP A 145 3.47 6.94 17.95
C ASP A 145 2.50 7.61 16.96
N ASN A 146 2.54 7.22 15.67
CA ASN A 146 1.68 7.75 14.61
C ASN A 146 0.65 6.71 14.13
N ASP A 147 0.31 5.70 14.96
CA ASP A 147 -0.66 4.65 14.66
C ASP A 147 -0.34 3.85 13.37
N ILE A 148 0.96 3.66 13.08
CA ILE A 148 1.44 2.76 12.03
C ILE A 148 1.93 1.47 12.70
N ASN A 149 1.24 0.36 12.45
CA ASN A 149 1.57 -0.91 13.10
C ASN A 149 2.75 -1.59 12.40
N VAL A 150 3.85 -1.80 13.11
CA VAL A 150 5.01 -2.52 12.59
C VAL A 150 4.81 -4.03 12.77
N ARG A 151 4.98 -4.79 11.69
CA ARG A 151 4.85 -6.25 11.61
C ARG A 151 6.19 -6.86 11.20
N LYS A 152 6.45 -8.11 11.55
CA LYS A 152 7.70 -8.79 11.16
C LYS A 152 7.61 -9.42 9.79
N SER A 153 6.41 -9.79 9.36
CA SER A 153 6.14 -10.43 8.07
C SER A 153 4.79 -9.98 7.51
N TYR A 154 4.64 -10.09 6.19
CA TYR A 154 3.34 -10.00 5.52
C TYR A 154 2.32 -11.02 6.08
N LEU A 155 2.78 -12.14 6.64
CA LEU A 155 1.91 -13.14 7.27
C LEU A 155 1.31 -12.66 8.60
N ASP A 156 1.95 -11.70 9.28
CA ASP A 156 1.51 -11.16 10.57
C ASP A 156 0.53 -9.99 10.41
N ILE A 157 0.24 -9.56 9.18
CA ILE A 157 -0.67 -8.46 8.91
C ILE A 157 -2.09 -8.89 9.26
N LEU A 158 -2.76 -8.06 10.06
CA LEU A 158 -4.16 -8.27 10.40
C LEU A 158 -5.04 -7.79 9.24
N ILE A 159 -5.72 -8.72 8.58
CA ILE A 159 -6.63 -8.42 7.48
C ILE A 159 -7.94 -7.85 8.05
N PRO A 160 -8.50 -6.77 7.47
CA PRO A 160 -9.78 -6.22 7.91
C PRO A 160 -10.89 -7.25 7.68
N VAL A 161 -11.73 -7.46 8.71
CA VAL A 161 -12.94 -8.25 8.55
C VAL A 161 -13.95 -7.40 7.80
N LYS A 162 -14.39 -7.88 6.63
CA LYS A 162 -15.45 -7.23 5.88
C LYS A 162 -16.72 -7.30 6.73
N LYS A 163 -17.22 -6.15 7.20
CA LYS A 163 -18.52 -6.11 7.88
C LYS A 163 -19.58 -6.48 6.84
N ILE A 164 -20.20 -7.64 7.02
CA ILE A 164 -21.38 -8.04 6.24
C ILE A 164 -22.43 -6.95 6.50
N LYS A 165 -22.79 -6.23 5.43
CA LYS A 165 -23.89 -5.26 5.45
C LYS A 165 -25.21 -5.98 5.26
#